data_AF-A0A2V2WNM9-F1
#
_entry.id   AF-A0A2V2WNM9-F1
#
_cell.length_a   1.000
_cell.length_b   1.000
_cell.length_c   1.000
_cell.angle_alpha   90.00
_cell.angle_beta   90.00
_cell.angle_gamma   90.00
#
_symmetry.space_group_name_H-M   'P 1'
#
loop_
_entity.id
_entity.type
_entity.pdbx_description
1 polymer ?
#
loop_
_entity_poly.entity_id
_entity_poly.type
_entity_poly.pdbx_seq_one_letter_code
_entity_poly.pdbx_strand_id
1 'polypeptide(L)'
;MLRRSWAWRKMPVEVTRNTSKLPHFDVCVIGGGPAGVAAALRAVDYRKRVCLVEASRVGGVDLWDGTLQSKTLWEMAKYASRLSGPAAQRLFEEDAVAGVKNKISDARVLQALQDVSGVREQQLLDALRTAGVEIVFGKGMFSSPNELDVHSTGSGVYNVVRADYFIIATGGVPRTQFHMEADGRRIVTTETIMRLPIPSSLVIIGAGAIGCEFASIYANLGRTKVSLVDRTPRILQVEDEDISQFVQDQLVRLGVTIHSNCTLFDLESWGDNEEEGGCIYSVRKNDIDVVSPVETYEAERALISVGRVPNVSGLGLENTSCKVTDGRLVVDAFNRCLPHKHIYAIGDVCARRALVNLGEAQGRGAIDHIYSEKPEKSINAEALTNLSTILFLDEELACVGLNEQQCRARSLGYIVARYGYGHLSRALAMGNTTGFCKVIVTSDSEKRLLGVRAFGVHAGSIIEVASLSIRRLESAYELLKLTPSYPSAVQGLVECIRMILGRSALKPNTTPDATLKVWHPPHFRRGREYIDETGYEESVMNSDDVKIART
;
A
#
# COMPACT_ATOMS: atom_id res chain seq x y z
N MET A 1 -8.40 1.65 -47.52
CA MET A 1 -7.92 0.42 -48.16
C MET A 1 -7.38 -0.52 -47.10
N LEU A 2 -7.81 -1.78 -47.16
CA LEU A 2 -7.26 -2.99 -46.52
C LEU A 2 -7.21 -3.05 -44.98
N ARG A 3 -8.39 -3.30 -44.38
CA ARG A 3 -8.49 -4.14 -43.18
C ARG A 3 -7.83 -5.49 -43.52
N ARG A 4 -6.62 -5.73 -43.02
CA ARG A 4 -5.99 -7.06 -43.08
C ARG A 4 -6.86 -8.02 -42.27
N SER A 5 -7.50 -8.93 -42.98
CA SER A 5 -8.36 -9.99 -42.44
C SER A 5 -7.56 -10.89 -41.51
N TRP A 6 -7.98 -10.97 -40.24
CA TRP A 6 -7.50 -11.95 -39.24
C TRP A 6 -7.95 -13.40 -39.54
N ALA A 7 -8.35 -13.68 -40.79
CA ALA A 7 -8.98 -14.93 -41.17
C ALA A 7 -8.01 -16.11 -41.38
N TRP A 8 -6.69 -15.89 -41.33
CA TRP A 8 -5.66 -16.90 -41.67
C TRP A 8 -4.93 -17.55 -40.48
N ARG A 9 -5.39 -17.37 -39.23
CA ARG A 9 -4.85 -18.09 -38.05
C ARG A 9 -5.87 -19.04 -37.40
N LYS A 10 -6.59 -19.82 -38.22
CA LYS A 10 -7.55 -20.84 -37.74
C LYS A 10 -6.97 -22.26 -37.61
N MET A 11 -5.68 -22.46 -37.87
CA MET A 11 -5.00 -23.70 -37.50
C MET A 11 -4.24 -23.48 -36.19
N PRO A 12 -4.37 -24.35 -35.18
CA PRO A 12 -3.53 -24.30 -34.00
C PRO A 12 -2.08 -24.37 -34.45
N VAL A 13 -1.26 -23.41 -34.02
CA VAL A 13 0.19 -23.45 -34.25
C VAL A 13 0.73 -24.63 -33.45
N GLU A 14 1.53 -25.49 -34.08
CA GLU A 14 2.16 -26.60 -33.39
C GLU A 14 3.11 -26.05 -32.33
N VAL A 15 2.80 -26.33 -31.05
CA VAL A 15 3.58 -25.88 -29.91
C VAL A 15 4.52 -26.99 -29.48
N THR A 16 5.81 -26.69 -29.34
CA THR A 16 6.77 -27.65 -28.79
C THR A 16 6.82 -27.53 -27.27
N ARG A 17 6.40 -28.59 -26.57
CA ARG A 17 6.54 -28.72 -25.12
C ARG A 17 7.82 -29.50 -24.80
N ASN A 18 8.83 -28.81 -24.28
CA ASN A 18 10.15 -29.40 -24.00
C ASN A 18 10.28 -29.78 -22.52
N THR A 19 10.31 -31.08 -22.25
CA THR A 19 10.41 -31.65 -20.89
C THR A 19 11.84 -31.98 -20.45
N SER A 20 12.84 -31.95 -21.34
CA SER A 20 14.21 -32.37 -21.04
C SER A 20 15.20 -31.21 -20.84
N LYS A 21 14.79 -29.97 -21.14
CA LYS A 21 15.69 -28.81 -21.16
C LYS A 21 16.09 -28.31 -19.77
N LEU A 22 15.22 -28.44 -18.78
CA LEU A 22 15.46 -27.94 -17.43
C LEU A 22 15.59 -29.11 -16.45
N PRO A 23 16.55 -29.08 -15.52
CA PRO A 23 16.71 -30.16 -14.57
C PRO A 23 15.68 -30.03 -13.42
N HIS A 24 15.51 -31.06 -12.60
CA HIS A 24 14.59 -31.03 -11.44
C HIS A 24 15.05 -30.04 -10.35
N PHE A 25 14.16 -29.23 -9.77
CA PHE A 25 14.48 -28.25 -8.71
C PHE A 25 13.88 -28.65 -7.35
N ASP A 26 14.44 -28.16 -6.26
CA ASP A 26 13.82 -28.33 -4.94
C ASP A 26 12.67 -27.32 -4.75
N VAL A 27 12.85 -26.10 -5.25
CA VAL A 27 11.84 -25.02 -5.15
C VAL A 27 11.71 -24.28 -6.48
N CYS A 28 10.48 -24.14 -6.97
CA CYS A 28 10.11 -23.27 -8.08
C CYS A 28 9.29 -22.08 -7.55
N VAL A 29 9.83 -20.86 -7.68
CA VAL A 29 9.14 -19.63 -7.32
C VAL A 29 8.56 -18.99 -8.59
N ILE A 30 7.28 -18.62 -8.56
CA ILE A 30 6.54 -18.06 -9.70
C ILE A 30 6.26 -16.58 -9.40
N GLY A 31 7.02 -15.69 -10.02
CA GLY A 31 6.99 -14.25 -9.81
C GLY A 31 8.24 -13.75 -9.09
N GLY A 32 8.96 -12.83 -9.75
CA GLY A 32 10.21 -12.22 -9.31
C GLY A 32 10.04 -10.92 -8.52
N GLY A 33 8.86 -10.66 -7.93
CA GLY A 33 8.66 -9.54 -7.00
C GLY A 33 9.34 -9.76 -5.64
N PRO A 34 9.23 -8.80 -4.69
CA PRO A 34 9.95 -8.87 -3.41
C PRO A 34 9.69 -10.15 -2.62
N ALA A 35 8.43 -10.60 -2.56
CA ALA A 35 8.05 -11.85 -1.90
C ALA A 35 8.73 -13.08 -2.52
N GLY A 36 8.75 -13.15 -3.85
CA GLY A 36 9.35 -14.25 -4.59
C GLY A 36 10.88 -14.27 -4.49
N VAL A 37 11.52 -13.10 -4.60
CA VAL A 37 12.98 -12.96 -4.41
C VAL A 37 13.38 -13.35 -2.98
N ALA A 38 12.61 -12.91 -1.98
CA ALA A 38 12.85 -13.29 -0.58
C ALA A 38 12.72 -14.81 -0.37
N ALA A 39 11.72 -15.46 -0.97
CA ALA A 39 11.58 -16.91 -0.93
C ALA A 39 12.73 -17.63 -1.67
N ALA A 40 13.09 -17.18 -2.86
CA ALA A 40 14.15 -17.79 -3.66
C ALA A 40 15.50 -17.76 -2.92
N LEU A 41 15.90 -16.59 -2.43
CA LEU A 41 17.16 -16.45 -1.67
C LEU A 41 17.11 -17.19 -0.34
N ARG A 42 15.95 -17.21 0.35
CA ARG A 42 15.82 -17.99 1.59
C ARG A 42 15.98 -19.49 1.33
N ALA A 43 15.51 -20.01 0.20
CA ALA A 43 15.69 -21.41 -0.14
C ALA A 43 17.18 -21.76 -0.41
N VAL A 44 17.95 -20.81 -0.95
CA VAL A 44 19.41 -20.94 -1.10
C VAL A 44 20.10 -21.07 0.27
N ASP A 45 19.65 -20.36 1.31
CA ASP A 45 20.21 -20.52 2.67
C ASP A 45 20.10 -21.96 3.19
N TYR A 46 19.04 -22.67 2.78
CA TYR A 46 18.83 -24.10 3.06
C TYR A 46 19.55 -25.03 2.06
N ARG A 47 20.44 -24.48 1.23
CA ARG A 47 21.21 -25.18 0.19
C ARG A 47 20.33 -25.89 -0.82
N LYS A 48 19.17 -25.30 -1.13
CA LYS A 48 18.22 -25.83 -2.09
C LYS A 48 18.50 -25.29 -3.48
N ARG A 49 18.22 -26.11 -4.48
CA ARG A 49 18.31 -25.71 -5.89
C ARG A 49 17.00 -25.05 -6.31
N VAL A 50 17.10 -23.79 -6.72
CA VAL A 50 15.94 -22.92 -6.93
C VAL A 50 15.81 -22.53 -8.39
N CYS A 51 14.57 -22.54 -8.88
CA CYS A 51 14.15 -21.88 -10.11
C CYS A 51 13.25 -20.68 -9.78
N LEU A 52 13.50 -19.53 -10.39
CA LEU A 52 12.66 -18.34 -10.33
C LEU A 52 12.09 -18.07 -11.73
N VAL A 53 10.77 -18.19 -11.88
CA VAL A 53 10.05 -17.92 -13.13
C VAL A 53 9.51 -16.49 -13.09
N GLU A 54 9.91 -15.66 -14.05
CA GLU A 54 9.46 -14.25 -14.16
C GLU A 54 9.05 -13.91 -15.59
N ALA A 55 7.86 -13.34 -15.77
CA ALA A 55 7.29 -13.08 -17.08
C ALA A 55 7.79 -11.76 -17.73
N SER A 56 8.24 -10.82 -16.90
CA SER A 56 8.66 -9.48 -17.29
C SER A 56 10.02 -9.15 -16.68
N ARG A 57 10.05 -8.53 -15.50
CA ARG A 57 11.25 -7.94 -14.89
C ARG A 57 11.38 -8.38 -13.45
N VAL A 58 12.62 -8.66 -13.04
CA VAL A 58 12.91 -9.02 -11.66
C VAL A 58 12.77 -7.76 -10.78
N GLY A 59 12.20 -7.94 -9.60
CA GLY A 59 11.75 -6.87 -8.71
C GLY A 59 10.26 -6.55 -8.83
N GLY A 60 9.59 -6.94 -9.92
CA GLY A 60 8.15 -6.78 -10.11
C GLY A 60 7.67 -5.33 -9.90
N VAL A 61 6.42 -5.20 -9.42
CA VAL A 61 5.77 -3.90 -9.21
C VAL A 61 6.46 -3.02 -8.16
N ASP A 62 7.22 -3.62 -7.25
CA ASP A 62 7.92 -2.83 -6.24
C ASP A 62 8.97 -1.92 -6.86
N LEU A 63 9.80 -2.46 -7.74
CA LEU A 63 10.82 -1.69 -8.46
C LEU A 63 10.22 -0.92 -9.63
N TRP A 64 9.29 -1.52 -10.38
CA TRP A 64 8.73 -0.97 -11.61
C TRP A 64 7.27 -0.60 -11.41
N ASP A 65 6.93 0.67 -11.66
CA ASP A 65 5.56 1.19 -11.60
C ASP A 65 4.87 1.14 -10.23
N GLY A 66 5.65 0.96 -9.15
CA GLY A 66 5.13 0.95 -7.78
C GLY A 66 6.05 1.67 -6.80
N THR A 67 6.42 0.98 -5.71
CA THR A 67 6.96 1.60 -4.49
C THR A 67 8.23 2.41 -4.76
N LEU A 68 9.24 1.83 -5.39
CA LEU A 68 10.54 2.50 -5.54
C LEU A 68 10.42 3.77 -6.38
N GLN A 69 9.76 3.68 -7.54
CA GLN A 69 9.58 4.83 -8.44
C GLN A 69 8.69 5.90 -7.82
N SER A 70 7.57 5.52 -7.18
CA SER A 70 6.70 6.50 -6.52
C SER A 70 7.41 7.21 -5.37
N LYS A 71 8.27 6.52 -4.61
CA LYS A 71 9.05 7.11 -3.51
C LYS A 71 10.20 7.96 -4.03
N THR A 72 10.84 7.57 -5.14
CA THR A 72 11.80 8.44 -5.83
C THR A 72 11.12 9.72 -6.34
N LEU A 73 9.96 9.61 -6.98
CA LEU A 73 9.19 10.76 -7.45
C LEU A 73 8.74 11.64 -6.27
N TRP A 74 8.35 11.03 -5.15
CA TRP A 74 8.01 11.72 -3.92
C TRP A 74 9.20 12.51 -3.33
N GLU A 75 10.39 11.91 -3.24
CA GLU A 75 11.60 12.61 -2.79
C GLU A 75 11.91 13.81 -3.68
N MET A 76 11.77 13.66 -5.01
CA MET A 76 11.97 14.74 -5.96
C MET A 76 10.93 15.86 -5.78
N ALA A 77 9.65 15.51 -5.60
CA ALA A 77 8.58 16.46 -5.33
C ALA A 77 8.81 17.20 -4.00
N LYS A 78 9.25 16.49 -2.96
CA LYS A 78 9.57 17.08 -1.66
C LYS A 78 10.76 18.02 -1.75
N TYR A 79 11.79 17.65 -2.50
CA TYR A 79 12.93 18.52 -2.76
C TYR A 79 12.50 19.81 -3.47
N ALA A 80 11.68 19.71 -4.52
CA ALA A 80 11.14 20.87 -5.22
C ALA A 80 10.30 21.78 -4.30
N SER A 81 9.47 21.19 -3.44
CA SER A 81 8.66 21.91 -2.46
C SER A 81 9.53 22.62 -1.41
N ARG A 82 10.58 21.95 -0.90
CA ARG A 82 11.52 22.55 0.05
C ARG A 82 12.31 23.71 -0.55
N LEU A 83 12.75 23.60 -1.79
CA LEU A 83 13.49 24.66 -2.49
C LEU A 83 12.66 25.90 -2.79
N SER A 84 11.33 25.80 -2.83
CA SER A 84 10.44 26.94 -3.06
C SER A 84 9.64 27.34 -1.81
N GLY A 85 9.94 26.75 -0.65
CA GLY A 85 9.13 26.86 0.56
C GLY A 85 9.80 27.66 1.68
N PRO A 86 9.18 27.68 2.88
CA PRO A 86 9.69 28.44 4.04
C PRO A 86 11.11 28.05 4.45
N ALA A 87 11.52 26.80 4.22
CA ALA A 87 12.88 26.35 4.51
C ALA A 87 13.92 27.04 3.61
N ALA A 88 13.62 27.23 2.33
CA ALA A 88 14.52 27.94 1.41
C ALA A 88 14.61 29.44 1.71
N GLN A 89 13.49 30.05 2.15
CA GLN A 89 13.45 31.47 2.55
C GLN A 89 14.32 31.79 3.78
N ARG A 90 14.78 30.78 4.53
CA ARG A 90 15.78 30.96 5.60
C ARG A 90 17.20 31.15 5.08
N LEU A 91 17.46 30.80 3.83
CA LEU A 91 18.78 30.80 3.20
C LEU A 91 18.88 31.76 2.02
N PHE A 92 17.80 31.87 1.24
CA PHE A 92 17.76 32.60 -0.02
C PHE A 92 16.67 33.68 0.01
N GLU A 93 16.93 34.77 -0.71
CA GLU A 93 15.91 35.78 -1.03
C GLU A 93 14.83 35.19 -1.95
N GLU A 94 13.64 35.81 -1.98
CA GLU A 94 12.47 35.27 -2.67
C GLU A 94 12.67 35.15 -4.19
N ASP A 95 13.36 36.11 -4.78
CA ASP A 95 13.69 36.15 -6.21
C ASP A 95 14.65 35.02 -6.63
N ALA A 96 15.57 34.62 -5.75
CA ALA A 96 16.51 33.52 -6.00
C ALA A 96 15.81 32.15 -6.11
N VAL A 97 14.64 31.98 -5.46
CA VAL A 97 13.87 30.73 -5.48
C VAL A 97 12.61 30.80 -6.34
N ALA A 98 12.28 31.99 -6.86
CA ALA A 98 11.12 32.20 -7.72
C ALA A 98 11.19 31.34 -9.00
N GLY A 99 10.10 30.65 -9.30
CA GLY A 99 9.96 29.87 -10.54
C GLY A 99 10.84 28.60 -10.61
N VAL A 100 11.49 28.17 -9.53
CA VAL A 100 12.30 26.93 -9.51
C VAL A 100 11.47 25.71 -9.96
N LYS A 101 10.22 25.61 -9.51
CA LYS A 101 9.30 24.54 -9.92
C LYS A 101 9.02 24.52 -11.41
N ASN A 102 8.99 25.68 -12.08
CA ASN A 102 8.78 25.78 -13.53
C ASN A 102 9.97 25.27 -14.35
N LYS A 103 11.14 25.08 -13.72
CA LYS A 103 12.36 24.57 -14.35
C LYS A 103 12.53 23.05 -14.20
N ILE A 104 11.56 22.35 -13.59
CA ILE A 104 11.57 20.88 -13.50
C ILE A 104 11.48 20.29 -14.91
N SER A 105 12.40 19.38 -15.25
CA SER A 105 12.46 18.72 -16.55
C SER A 105 11.85 17.31 -16.48
N ASP A 106 10.77 17.09 -17.23
CA ASP A 106 10.07 15.81 -17.32
C ASP A 106 11.02 14.68 -17.77
N ALA A 107 11.86 14.94 -18.76
CA ALA A 107 12.86 13.98 -19.23
C ALA A 107 13.83 13.55 -18.12
N ARG A 108 14.28 14.48 -17.28
CA ARG A 108 15.15 14.15 -16.15
C ARG A 108 14.42 13.40 -15.03
N VAL A 109 13.15 13.74 -14.79
CA VAL A 109 12.30 13.00 -13.85
C VAL A 109 12.15 11.56 -14.29
N LEU A 110 11.72 11.34 -15.54
CA LEU A 110 11.53 10.00 -16.10
C LEU A 110 12.85 9.20 -16.14
N GLN A 111 13.96 9.84 -16.50
CA GLN A 111 15.28 9.20 -16.48
C GLN A 111 15.65 8.74 -15.06
N ALA A 112 15.47 9.59 -14.05
CA ALA A 112 15.77 9.23 -12.66
C ALA A 112 14.95 8.03 -12.17
N LEU A 113 13.68 7.93 -12.57
CA LEU A 113 12.82 6.79 -12.27
C LEU A 113 13.26 5.51 -12.98
N GLN A 114 13.79 5.60 -14.20
CA GLN A 114 14.37 4.45 -14.90
C GLN A 114 15.69 4.01 -14.27
N ASP A 115 16.56 4.97 -13.94
CA ASP A 115 17.89 4.72 -13.39
C ASP A 115 17.80 4.00 -12.03
N VAL A 116 16.97 4.51 -11.12
CA VAL A 116 16.86 3.94 -9.76
C VAL A 116 16.38 2.48 -9.81
N SER A 117 15.37 2.19 -10.64
CA SER A 117 14.82 0.84 -10.79
C SER A 117 15.76 -0.08 -11.55
N GLY A 118 16.45 0.43 -12.59
CA GLY A 118 17.46 -0.30 -13.34
C GLY A 118 18.65 -0.72 -12.48
N VAL A 119 19.15 0.18 -11.63
CA VAL A 119 20.22 -0.13 -10.67
C VAL A 119 19.77 -1.21 -9.69
N ARG A 120 18.56 -1.10 -9.13
CA ARG A 120 18.06 -2.10 -8.16
C ARG A 120 17.77 -3.45 -8.79
N GLU A 121 17.20 -3.49 -9.98
CA GLU A 121 16.98 -4.75 -10.70
C GLU A 121 18.32 -5.44 -11.01
N GLN A 122 19.33 -4.70 -11.48
CA GLN A 122 20.65 -5.26 -11.76
C GLN A 122 21.28 -5.88 -10.50
N GLN A 123 21.18 -5.20 -9.36
CA GLN A 123 21.64 -5.73 -8.07
C GLN A 123 20.92 -7.03 -7.67
N LEU A 124 19.60 -7.11 -7.88
CA LEU A 124 18.83 -8.34 -7.61
C LEU A 124 19.24 -9.47 -8.55
N LEU A 125 19.39 -9.20 -9.85
CA LEU A 125 19.83 -10.18 -10.83
C LEU A 125 21.22 -10.73 -10.49
N ASP A 126 22.15 -9.85 -10.11
CA ASP A 126 23.50 -10.26 -9.73
C ASP A 126 23.51 -11.08 -8.44
N ALA A 127 22.70 -10.70 -7.45
CA ALA A 127 22.54 -11.46 -6.21
C ALA A 127 21.95 -12.86 -6.48
N LEU A 128 20.88 -12.96 -7.27
CA LEU A 128 20.24 -14.23 -7.62
C LEU A 128 21.19 -15.15 -8.41
N ARG A 129 21.90 -14.62 -9.41
CA ARG A 129 22.88 -15.39 -10.19
C ARG A 129 24.04 -15.87 -9.33
N THR A 130 24.58 -15.00 -8.49
CA THR A 130 25.69 -15.36 -7.57
C THR A 130 25.26 -16.42 -6.57
N ALA A 131 24.00 -16.39 -6.14
CA ALA A 131 23.39 -17.39 -5.28
C ALA A 131 23.06 -18.72 -6.00
N GLY A 132 23.27 -18.82 -7.31
CA GLY A 132 22.98 -20.03 -8.10
C GLY A 132 21.49 -20.26 -8.38
N VAL A 133 20.66 -19.22 -8.29
CA VAL A 133 19.24 -19.31 -8.68
C VAL A 133 19.12 -19.30 -10.20
N GLU A 134 18.46 -20.33 -10.76
CA GLU A 134 18.13 -20.38 -12.18
C GLU A 134 16.95 -19.45 -12.45
N ILE A 135 17.14 -18.41 -13.28
CA ILE A 135 16.07 -17.50 -13.66
C ILE A 135 15.52 -17.89 -15.02
N VAL A 136 14.24 -18.26 -15.08
CA VAL A 136 13.55 -18.65 -16.31
C VAL A 136 12.57 -17.55 -16.71
N PHE A 137 12.89 -16.82 -17.78
CA PHE A 137 12.01 -15.77 -18.29
C PHE A 137 10.85 -16.34 -19.11
N GLY A 138 9.63 -16.05 -18.67
CA GLY A 138 8.41 -16.45 -19.36
C GLY A 138 7.18 -16.49 -18.44
N LYS A 139 6.01 -16.65 -19.05
CA LYS A 139 4.75 -16.81 -18.31
C LYS A 139 4.59 -18.26 -17.87
N GLY A 140 4.55 -18.49 -16.55
CA GLY A 140 4.30 -19.81 -15.97
C GLY A 140 2.81 -20.13 -15.88
N MET A 141 2.45 -21.37 -16.19
CA MET A 141 1.09 -21.92 -16.09
C MET A 141 1.17 -23.37 -15.61
N PHE A 142 0.43 -23.72 -14.55
CA PHE A 142 0.37 -25.10 -14.08
C PHE A 142 -0.29 -25.98 -15.15
N SER A 143 0.44 -26.98 -15.63
CA SER A 143 -0.10 -28.05 -16.49
C SER A 143 -0.58 -29.24 -15.67
N SER A 144 -0.09 -29.36 -14.43
CA SER A 144 -0.59 -30.24 -13.37
C SER A 144 -0.19 -29.68 -12.00
N PRO A 145 -0.59 -30.30 -10.87
CA PRO A 145 -0.09 -29.87 -9.56
C PRO A 145 1.43 -30.00 -9.36
N ASN A 146 2.15 -30.71 -10.25
CA ASN A 146 3.58 -30.98 -10.11
C ASN A 146 4.41 -30.45 -11.29
N GLU A 147 3.78 -29.82 -12.28
CA GLU A 147 4.45 -29.33 -13.49
C GLU A 147 3.99 -27.92 -13.83
N LEU A 148 4.95 -27.06 -14.13
CA LEU A 148 4.72 -25.70 -14.59
C LEU A 148 5.27 -25.55 -16.00
N ASP A 149 4.39 -25.22 -16.95
CA ASP A 149 4.79 -24.89 -18.31
C ASP A 149 5.14 -23.40 -18.37
N VAL A 150 6.36 -23.09 -18.83
CA VAL A 150 6.85 -21.71 -18.94
C VAL A 150 6.96 -21.32 -20.41
N HIS A 151 6.13 -20.37 -20.82
CA HIS A 151 6.13 -19.82 -22.17
C HIS A 151 7.09 -18.63 -22.28
N SER A 152 8.20 -18.82 -23.00
CA SER A 152 9.13 -17.72 -23.29
C SER A 152 8.60 -16.90 -24.46
N THR A 153 8.26 -15.64 -24.19
CA THR A 153 7.69 -14.70 -25.14
C THR A 153 8.54 -14.62 -26.42
N GLY A 154 7.90 -14.74 -27.58
CA GLY A 154 8.56 -14.64 -28.89
C GLY A 154 9.18 -15.92 -29.45
N SER A 155 9.25 -17.01 -28.68
CA SER A 155 9.83 -18.29 -29.15
C SER A 155 8.80 -19.33 -29.60
N GLY A 156 7.56 -19.27 -29.09
CA GLY A 156 6.56 -20.33 -29.29
C GLY A 156 6.89 -21.65 -28.58
N VAL A 157 7.94 -21.68 -27.74
CA VAL A 157 8.40 -22.87 -27.00
C VAL A 157 7.94 -22.80 -25.54
N TYR A 158 7.47 -23.93 -25.03
CA TYR A 158 7.13 -24.10 -23.62
C TYR A 158 8.17 -25.02 -22.97
N ASN A 159 8.86 -24.52 -21.94
CA ASN A 159 9.76 -25.33 -21.13
C ASN A 159 9.01 -25.83 -19.90
N VAL A 160 9.13 -27.11 -19.59
CA VAL A 160 8.48 -27.69 -18.41
C VAL A 160 9.42 -27.61 -17.22
N VAL A 161 8.96 -27.00 -16.14
CA VAL A 161 9.63 -26.95 -14.84
C VAL A 161 8.97 -27.96 -13.91
N ARG A 162 9.80 -28.80 -13.28
CA ARG A 162 9.41 -29.73 -12.20
C ARG A 162 10.15 -29.33 -10.92
N ALA A 163 9.43 -29.31 -9.81
CA ALA A 163 10.02 -29.03 -8.51
C ALA A 163 9.31 -29.78 -7.38
N ASP A 164 10.02 -30.01 -6.27
CA ASP A 164 9.43 -30.57 -5.06
C ASP A 164 8.40 -29.61 -4.44
N TYR A 165 8.67 -28.30 -4.47
CA TYR A 165 7.79 -27.25 -3.94
C TYR A 165 7.57 -26.12 -4.95
N PHE A 166 6.35 -25.58 -4.99
CA PHE A 166 5.98 -24.42 -5.80
C PHE A 166 5.54 -23.26 -4.90
N ILE A 167 6.10 -22.08 -5.12
CA ILE A 167 5.76 -20.85 -4.40
C ILE A 167 5.15 -19.84 -5.38
N ILE A 168 3.84 -19.60 -5.28
CA ILE A 168 3.13 -18.62 -6.10
C ILE A 168 3.30 -17.22 -5.48
N ALA A 169 3.99 -16.34 -6.20
CA ALA A 169 4.33 -14.98 -5.78
C ALA A 169 4.00 -13.94 -6.88
N THR A 170 2.89 -14.14 -7.58
CA THR A 170 2.50 -13.41 -8.79
C THR A 170 1.97 -11.99 -8.54
N GLY A 171 1.90 -11.58 -7.28
CA GLY A 171 1.53 -10.23 -6.87
C GLY A 171 0.07 -9.89 -7.09
N GLY A 172 -0.20 -8.59 -7.26
CA GLY A 172 -1.50 -8.05 -7.63
C GLY A 172 -1.39 -7.08 -8.80
N VAL A 173 -2.52 -6.70 -9.38
CA VAL A 173 -2.66 -5.74 -10.48
C VAL A 173 -3.67 -4.63 -10.10
N PRO A 174 -3.62 -3.44 -10.71
CA PRO A 174 -4.65 -2.42 -10.52
C PRO A 174 -6.05 -2.97 -10.76
N ARG A 175 -7.01 -2.59 -9.91
CA ARG A 175 -8.41 -2.95 -10.12
C ARG A 175 -8.96 -2.16 -11.30
N THR A 176 -9.53 -2.87 -12.27
CA THR A 176 -10.28 -2.28 -13.38
C THR A 176 -11.78 -2.32 -13.11
N GLN A 177 -12.53 -1.38 -13.69
CA GLN A 177 -13.99 -1.37 -13.70
C GLN A 177 -14.47 -1.01 -15.10
N PHE A 178 -15.61 -1.58 -15.51
CA PHE A 178 -16.12 -1.43 -16.89
C PHE A 178 -16.33 0.02 -17.33
N HIS A 179 -16.72 0.92 -16.42
CA HIS A 179 -16.92 2.34 -16.70
C HIS A 179 -15.66 3.21 -16.46
N MET A 180 -14.50 2.58 -16.27
CA MET A 180 -13.20 3.24 -16.05
C MET A 180 -12.10 2.44 -16.76
N GLU A 181 -12.19 2.31 -18.08
CA GLU A 181 -11.16 1.62 -18.85
C GLU A 181 -9.93 2.51 -19.01
N ALA A 182 -8.76 1.99 -18.61
CA ALA A 182 -7.49 2.69 -18.77
C ALA A 182 -6.99 2.53 -20.22
N ASP A 183 -6.72 3.66 -20.89
CA ASP A 183 -6.15 3.69 -22.24
C ASP A 183 -4.61 3.73 -22.22
N GLY A 184 -4.01 3.89 -21.03
CA GLY A 184 -2.57 3.97 -20.82
C GLY A 184 -1.93 5.31 -21.21
N ARG A 185 -2.72 6.29 -21.66
CA ARG A 185 -2.27 7.60 -22.16
C ARG A 185 -2.91 8.77 -21.41
N ARG A 186 -4.25 8.83 -21.38
CA ARG A 186 -5.04 9.86 -20.69
C ARG A 186 -5.67 9.30 -19.42
N ILE A 187 -6.30 8.14 -19.52
CA ILE A 187 -6.81 7.38 -18.37
C ILE A 187 -5.79 6.31 -18.03
N VAL A 188 -5.12 6.49 -16.90
CA VAL A 188 -3.94 5.74 -16.52
C VAL A 188 -4.11 5.07 -15.18
N THR A 189 -3.26 4.08 -14.92
CA THR A 189 -3.12 3.45 -13.61
C THR A 189 -1.72 3.75 -13.07
N THR A 190 -1.39 3.22 -11.90
CA THR A 190 -0.01 3.29 -11.39
C THR A 190 1.00 2.63 -12.33
N GLU A 191 0.57 1.69 -13.19
CA GLU A 191 1.42 1.00 -14.17
C GLU A 191 1.90 1.89 -15.32
N THR A 192 1.27 3.04 -15.54
CA THR A 192 1.58 3.91 -16.68
C THR A 192 1.88 5.35 -16.30
N ILE A 193 1.28 5.89 -15.24
CA ILE A 193 1.42 7.32 -14.88
C ILE A 193 2.89 7.76 -14.68
N MET A 194 3.74 6.91 -14.12
CA MET A 194 5.16 7.21 -13.86
C MET A 194 6.07 7.05 -15.09
N ARG A 195 5.49 6.70 -16.24
CA ARG A 195 6.18 6.61 -17.53
C ARG A 195 5.86 7.79 -18.44
N LEU A 196 4.99 8.69 -17.99
CA LEU A 196 4.44 9.79 -18.77
C LEU A 196 4.97 11.13 -18.25
N PRO A 197 5.01 12.17 -19.11
CA PRO A 197 5.28 13.55 -18.71
C PRO A 197 4.36 14.02 -17.58
N ILE A 198 4.81 15.03 -16.83
CA ILE A 198 4.03 15.61 -15.73
C ILE A 198 2.82 16.35 -16.33
N PRO A 199 1.57 15.95 -16.03
CA PRO A 199 0.40 16.60 -16.58
C PRO A 199 0.21 18.01 -15.99
N SER A 200 -0.34 18.91 -16.78
CA SER A 200 -0.85 20.22 -16.35
C SER A 200 -2.04 20.11 -15.39
N SER A 201 -2.86 19.06 -15.54
CA SER A 201 -3.98 18.75 -14.63
C SER A 201 -4.22 17.25 -14.50
N LEU A 202 -4.54 16.80 -13.29
CA LEU A 202 -4.70 15.39 -12.95
C LEU A 202 -5.93 15.21 -12.06
N VAL A 203 -6.88 14.39 -12.50
CA VAL A 203 -7.94 13.86 -11.63
C VAL A 203 -7.53 12.49 -11.11
N ILE A 204 -7.67 12.24 -9.82
CA ILE A 204 -7.33 10.97 -9.17
C ILE A 204 -8.63 10.35 -8.65
N ILE A 205 -8.93 9.14 -9.09
CA ILE A 205 -10.12 8.40 -8.67
C ILE A 205 -9.73 7.43 -7.54
N GLY A 206 -10.26 7.68 -6.35
CA GLY A 206 -9.98 6.96 -5.11
C GLY A 206 -9.05 7.75 -4.18
N ALA A 207 -9.52 8.07 -2.98
CA ALA A 207 -8.79 8.74 -1.91
C ALA A 207 -8.25 7.77 -0.85
N GLY A 208 -7.87 6.57 -1.29
CA GLY A 208 -7.07 5.65 -0.49
C GLY A 208 -5.62 6.11 -0.37
N ALA A 209 -4.78 5.25 0.21
CA ALA A 209 -3.34 5.48 0.38
C ALA A 209 -2.66 5.96 -0.92
N ILE A 210 -2.72 5.15 -1.99
CA ILE A 210 -2.09 5.45 -3.28
C ILE A 210 -2.59 6.79 -3.85
N GLY A 211 -3.90 7.03 -3.84
CA GLY A 211 -4.46 8.27 -4.38
C GLY A 211 -3.99 9.51 -3.63
N CYS A 212 -3.92 9.46 -2.29
CA CYS A 212 -3.41 10.57 -1.49
C CYS A 212 -1.89 10.79 -1.67
N GLU A 213 -1.10 9.72 -1.85
CA GLU A 213 0.33 9.84 -2.18
C GLU A 213 0.51 10.57 -3.52
N PHE A 214 -0.14 10.10 -4.59
CA PHE A 214 -0.02 10.74 -5.89
C PHE A 214 -0.59 12.17 -5.91
N ALA A 215 -1.67 12.44 -5.16
CA ALA A 215 -2.17 13.81 -5.00
C ALA A 215 -1.10 14.72 -4.38
N SER A 216 -0.43 14.24 -3.32
CA SER A 216 0.65 14.97 -2.64
C SER A 216 1.86 15.17 -3.54
N ILE A 217 2.27 14.14 -4.29
CA ILE A 217 3.41 14.18 -5.22
C ILE A 217 3.19 15.26 -6.29
N TYR A 218 2.07 15.19 -7.02
CA TYR A 218 1.82 16.10 -8.13
C TYR A 218 1.55 17.54 -7.66
N ALA A 219 0.90 17.72 -6.51
CA ALA A 219 0.73 19.04 -5.92
C ALA A 219 2.08 19.64 -5.46
N ASN A 220 2.98 18.83 -4.89
CA ASN A 220 4.29 19.31 -4.44
C ASN A 220 5.25 19.65 -5.59
N LEU A 221 5.18 18.94 -6.73
CA LEU A 221 5.85 19.34 -7.97
C LEU A 221 5.39 20.74 -8.42
N GLY A 222 4.14 21.11 -8.13
CA GLY A 222 3.58 22.44 -8.32
C GLY A 222 3.38 22.85 -9.79
N ARG A 223 3.36 21.89 -10.70
CA ARG A 223 3.07 22.07 -12.14
C ARG A 223 1.73 21.45 -12.57
N THR A 224 1.01 20.85 -11.63
CA THR A 224 -0.22 20.08 -11.88
C THR A 224 -1.36 20.61 -11.03
N LYS A 225 -2.49 20.94 -11.64
CA LYS A 225 -3.77 21.12 -10.93
C LYS A 225 -4.34 19.75 -10.57
N VAL A 226 -4.48 19.46 -9.28
CA VAL A 226 -4.89 18.13 -8.81
C VAL A 226 -6.33 18.15 -8.29
N SER A 227 -7.16 17.22 -8.78
CA SER A 227 -8.47 16.89 -8.21
C SER A 227 -8.44 15.46 -7.67
N LEU A 228 -9.06 15.22 -6.52
CA LEU A 228 -9.19 13.91 -5.89
C LEU A 228 -10.67 13.59 -5.69
N VAL A 229 -11.13 12.48 -6.25
CA VAL A 229 -12.54 12.04 -6.22
C VAL A 229 -12.66 10.80 -5.36
N ASP A 230 -13.56 10.81 -4.39
CA ASP A 230 -13.89 9.62 -3.61
C ASP A 230 -15.36 9.58 -3.20
N ARG A 231 -15.94 8.37 -3.24
CA ARG A 231 -17.33 8.12 -2.85
C ARG A 231 -17.58 8.22 -1.36
N THR A 232 -16.53 8.11 -0.55
CA THR A 232 -16.61 8.16 0.90
C THR A 232 -16.57 9.60 1.40
N PRO A 233 -17.16 9.91 2.57
CA PRO A 233 -17.17 11.27 3.10
C PRO A 233 -15.81 11.84 3.48
N ARG A 234 -14.78 10.99 3.65
CA ARG A 234 -13.44 11.40 4.10
C ARG A 234 -12.38 10.56 3.41
N ILE A 235 -11.26 11.19 3.08
CA ILE A 235 -10.07 10.49 2.59
C ILE A 235 -9.51 9.55 3.66
N LEU A 236 -8.76 8.53 3.25
CA LEU A 236 -8.08 7.60 4.17
C LEU A 236 -9.01 7.03 5.25
N GLN A 237 -10.25 6.62 4.90
CA GLN A 237 -11.30 6.20 5.84
C GLN A 237 -10.87 5.13 6.88
N VAL A 238 -9.83 4.35 6.56
CA VAL A 238 -9.24 3.35 7.45
C VAL A 238 -8.52 3.94 8.67
N GLU A 239 -8.12 5.21 8.62
CA GLU A 239 -7.49 5.95 9.71
C GLU A 239 -8.50 6.75 10.53
N ASP A 240 -8.14 7.09 11.78
CA ASP A 240 -8.97 7.90 12.66
C ASP A 240 -9.34 9.26 12.03
N GLU A 241 -10.53 9.77 12.35
CA GLU A 241 -11.07 10.99 11.74
C GLU A 241 -10.15 12.21 11.91
N ASP A 242 -9.46 12.34 13.04
CA ASP A 242 -8.49 13.41 13.27
C ASP A 242 -7.25 13.31 12.35
N ILE A 243 -6.86 12.09 11.97
CA ILE A 243 -5.75 11.83 11.03
C ILE A 243 -6.21 12.14 9.61
N SER A 244 -7.36 11.62 9.19
CA SER A 244 -7.94 11.89 7.87
C SER A 244 -8.15 13.37 7.63
N GLN A 245 -8.74 14.09 8.60
CA GLN A 245 -8.96 15.53 8.50
C GLN A 245 -7.64 16.29 8.41
N PHE A 246 -6.65 15.93 9.24
CA PHE A 246 -5.35 16.59 9.19
C PHE A 246 -4.69 16.45 7.82
N VAL A 247 -4.71 15.25 7.22
CA VAL A 247 -4.16 15.02 5.87
C VAL A 247 -4.97 15.79 4.81
N GLN A 248 -6.30 15.80 4.93
CA GLN A 248 -7.18 16.53 4.03
C GLN A 248 -6.83 18.03 4.02
N ASP A 249 -6.63 18.62 5.19
CA ASP A 249 -6.25 20.02 5.33
C ASP A 249 -4.86 20.29 4.71
N GLN A 250 -3.92 19.34 4.78
CA GLN A 250 -2.62 19.48 4.08
C GLN A 250 -2.80 19.47 2.56
N LEU A 251 -3.58 18.53 2.02
CA LEU A 251 -3.82 18.44 0.58
C LEU A 251 -4.51 19.71 0.06
N VAL A 252 -5.52 20.21 0.77
CA VAL A 252 -6.20 21.47 0.42
C VAL A 252 -5.23 22.66 0.49
N ARG A 253 -4.35 22.73 1.50
CA ARG A 253 -3.29 23.75 1.56
C ARG A 253 -2.33 23.70 0.38
N LEU A 254 -2.08 22.53 -0.18
CA LEU A 254 -1.29 22.34 -1.40
C LEU A 254 -2.07 22.65 -2.70
N GLY A 255 -3.35 23.05 -2.60
CA GLY A 255 -4.19 23.39 -3.75
C GLY A 255 -4.90 22.20 -4.40
N VAL A 256 -4.99 21.06 -3.70
CA VAL A 256 -5.76 19.90 -4.18
C VAL A 256 -7.26 20.15 -3.98
N THR A 257 -8.04 20.01 -5.05
CA THR A 257 -9.51 20.00 -4.98
C THR A 257 -9.99 18.61 -4.59
N ILE A 258 -10.83 18.48 -3.56
CA ILE A 258 -11.32 17.18 -3.08
C ILE A 258 -12.84 17.09 -3.27
N HIS A 259 -13.26 16.20 -4.16
CA HIS A 259 -14.65 15.79 -4.35
C HIS A 259 -14.93 14.58 -3.44
N SER A 260 -15.16 14.86 -2.15
CA SER A 260 -15.54 13.84 -1.16
C SER A 260 -17.05 13.58 -1.20
N ASN A 261 -17.47 12.39 -0.76
CA ASN A 261 -18.85 11.94 -0.83
C ASN A 261 -19.43 12.04 -2.25
N CYS A 262 -18.62 11.77 -3.28
CA CYS A 262 -19.00 11.90 -4.68
C CYS A 262 -18.90 10.57 -5.41
N THR A 263 -19.95 10.17 -6.11
CA THR A 263 -19.91 9.05 -7.05
C THR A 263 -19.39 9.56 -8.39
N LEU A 264 -18.37 8.88 -8.93
CA LEU A 264 -17.96 9.06 -10.32
C LEU A 264 -19.09 8.50 -11.21
N PHE A 265 -19.71 9.37 -11.99
CA PHE A 265 -20.79 9.02 -12.91
C PHE A 265 -20.23 8.56 -14.25
N ASP A 266 -19.22 9.27 -14.77
CA ASP A 266 -18.63 8.99 -16.07
C ASP A 266 -17.17 9.44 -16.12
N LEU A 267 -16.37 8.75 -16.95
CA LEU A 267 -14.96 9.05 -17.20
C LEU A 267 -14.58 8.64 -18.63
N GLU A 268 -14.32 9.61 -19.48
CA GLU A 268 -14.00 9.40 -20.89
C GLU A 268 -12.74 10.16 -21.30
N SER A 269 -11.90 9.53 -22.12
CA SER A 269 -10.77 10.19 -22.79
C SER A 269 -11.21 10.76 -24.13
N TRP A 270 -10.69 11.93 -24.51
CA TRP A 270 -10.91 12.51 -25.84
C TRP A 270 -9.57 12.96 -26.46
N GLY A 271 -9.57 13.09 -27.80
CA GLY A 271 -8.39 13.44 -28.59
C GLY A 271 -7.68 12.21 -29.20
N ASP A 272 -7.41 12.27 -30.50
CA ASP A 272 -6.86 11.14 -31.26
C ASP A 272 -5.33 11.04 -31.17
N ASN A 273 -4.65 12.13 -30.77
CA ASN A 273 -3.19 12.29 -30.84
C ASN A 273 -2.59 12.58 -29.45
N GLU A 274 -1.27 12.40 -29.29
CA GLU A 274 -0.60 12.66 -27.99
C GLU A 274 -0.56 14.15 -27.61
N GLU A 275 -0.59 15.05 -28.61
CA GLU A 275 -0.43 16.49 -28.42
C GLU A 275 -1.74 17.22 -28.08
N GLU A 276 -2.89 16.70 -28.53
CA GLU A 276 -4.22 17.29 -28.28
C GLU A 276 -5.15 16.23 -27.67
N GLY A 277 -5.75 16.55 -26.52
CA GLY A 277 -6.67 15.66 -25.83
C GLY A 277 -6.60 15.78 -24.31
N GLY A 278 -7.52 15.09 -23.66
CA GLY A 278 -7.67 15.08 -22.21
C GLY A 278 -8.62 14.00 -21.77
N CYS A 279 -9.14 14.15 -20.56
CA CYS A 279 -10.23 13.35 -20.04
C CYS A 279 -11.31 14.25 -19.44
N ILE A 280 -12.55 13.82 -19.61
CA ILE A 280 -13.73 14.43 -19.00
C ILE A 280 -14.18 13.48 -17.90
N TYR A 281 -14.45 14.02 -16.72
CA TYR A 281 -14.99 13.27 -15.59
C TYR A 281 -16.22 13.95 -15.03
N SER A 282 -17.25 13.15 -14.76
CA SER A 282 -18.51 13.62 -14.21
C SER A 282 -18.72 13.05 -12.82
N VAL A 283 -19.01 13.90 -11.85
CA VAL A 283 -19.23 13.50 -10.45
C VAL A 283 -20.63 13.91 -10.00
N ARG A 284 -21.20 13.10 -9.11
CA ARG A 284 -22.46 13.42 -8.43
C ARG A 284 -22.27 13.27 -6.94
N LYS A 285 -22.63 14.30 -6.18
CA LYS A 285 -22.59 14.26 -4.72
C LYS A 285 -23.66 13.29 -4.17
N ASN A 286 -23.28 12.51 -3.16
CA ASN A 286 -24.12 11.50 -2.52
C ASN A 286 -24.78 12.08 -1.27
N ASP A 287 -25.47 13.22 -1.40
CA ASP A 287 -26.20 13.82 -0.28
C ASP A 287 -27.46 12.98 0.02
N ILE A 288 -27.71 12.74 1.31
CA ILE A 288 -28.89 11.99 1.76
C ILE A 288 -30.13 12.84 1.47
N ASP A 289 -31.17 12.22 0.88
CA ASP A 289 -32.46 12.84 0.56
C ASP A 289 -32.42 14.03 -0.42
N VAL A 290 -31.29 14.25 -1.11
CA VAL A 290 -31.12 15.31 -2.11
C VAL A 290 -30.48 14.75 -3.38
N VAL A 291 -31.19 14.85 -4.51
CA VAL A 291 -30.60 14.53 -5.83
C VAL A 291 -29.78 15.71 -6.30
N SER A 292 -28.47 15.66 -6.06
CA SER A 292 -27.54 16.67 -6.57
C SER A 292 -27.38 16.58 -8.09
N PRO A 293 -27.16 17.71 -8.79
CA PRO A 293 -26.84 17.69 -10.21
C PRO A 293 -25.52 16.96 -10.48
N VAL A 294 -25.36 16.44 -11.70
CA VAL A 294 -24.08 15.93 -12.17
C VAL A 294 -23.22 17.12 -12.58
N GLU A 295 -22.01 17.18 -12.05
CA GLU A 295 -21.02 18.20 -12.37
C GLU A 295 -19.92 17.57 -13.24
N THR A 296 -19.63 18.18 -14.38
CA THR A 296 -18.65 17.69 -15.34
C THR A 296 -17.43 18.60 -15.36
N TYR A 297 -16.26 17.99 -15.34
CA TYR A 297 -14.96 18.66 -15.25
C TYR A 297 -14.00 18.06 -16.28
N GLU A 298 -12.95 18.82 -16.60
CA GLU A 298 -11.90 18.41 -17.52
C GLU A 298 -10.55 18.33 -16.81
N ALA A 299 -9.72 17.38 -17.21
CA ALA A 299 -8.32 17.25 -16.82
C ALA A 299 -7.49 16.69 -17.98
N GLU A 300 -6.18 16.90 -17.97
CA GLU A 300 -5.28 16.34 -18.99
C GLU A 300 -5.14 14.81 -18.84
N ARG A 301 -5.12 14.33 -17.58
CA ARG A 301 -5.04 12.89 -17.25
C ARG A 301 -5.93 12.53 -16.07
N ALA A 302 -6.35 11.27 -16.05
CA ALA A 302 -7.04 10.63 -14.94
C ALA A 302 -6.21 9.44 -14.41
N LEU A 303 -5.97 9.38 -13.10
CA LEU A 303 -5.34 8.25 -12.43
C LEU A 303 -6.39 7.41 -11.71
N ILE A 304 -6.56 6.17 -12.12
CA ILE A 304 -7.40 5.18 -11.43
C ILE A 304 -6.60 4.59 -10.27
N SER A 305 -7.06 4.82 -9.05
CA SER A 305 -6.43 4.37 -7.80
C SER A 305 -7.40 3.70 -6.82
N VAL A 306 -8.40 2.99 -7.35
CA VAL A 306 -9.48 2.33 -6.58
C VAL A 306 -9.10 0.96 -5.98
N GLY A 307 -7.80 0.76 -5.73
CA GLY A 307 -7.24 -0.45 -5.14
C GLY A 307 -6.67 -1.44 -6.15
N ARG A 308 -6.18 -2.57 -5.62
CA ARG A 308 -5.54 -3.65 -6.38
C ARG A 308 -6.27 -4.97 -6.17
N VAL A 309 -6.09 -5.91 -7.09
CA VAL A 309 -6.61 -7.27 -7.02
C VAL A 309 -5.48 -8.29 -7.21
N PRO A 310 -5.57 -9.47 -6.59
CA PRO A 310 -4.59 -10.55 -6.80
C PRO A 310 -4.43 -10.94 -8.26
N ASN A 311 -3.19 -11.24 -8.66
CA ASN A 311 -2.89 -11.70 -10.02
C ASN A 311 -2.91 -13.23 -10.10
N VAL A 312 -4.11 -13.81 -10.21
CA VAL A 312 -4.31 -15.27 -10.33
C VAL A 312 -4.62 -15.72 -11.76
N SER A 313 -4.78 -14.78 -12.68
CA SER A 313 -5.28 -15.05 -14.04
C SER A 313 -4.22 -15.72 -14.92
N GLY A 314 -4.61 -16.81 -15.60
CA GLY A 314 -3.76 -17.54 -16.53
C GLY A 314 -2.61 -18.30 -15.87
N LEU A 315 -2.73 -18.63 -14.57
CA LEU A 315 -1.80 -19.50 -13.85
C LEU A 315 -2.09 -21.00 -14.01
N GLY A 316 -3.18 -21.38 -14.69
CA GLY A 316 -3.55 -22.79 -14.84
C GLY A 316 -4.04 -23.43 -13.54
N LEU A 317 -4.62 -22.64 -12.62
CA LEU A 317 -5.08 -23.14 -11.32
C LEU A 317 -6.18 -24.19 -11.46
N GLU A 318 -6.92 -24.17 -12.56
CA GLU A 318 -7.91 -25.18 -12.97
C GLU A 318 -7.30 -26.58 -13.18
N ASN A 319 -5.99 -26.66 -13.46
CA ASN A 319 -5.24 -27.91 -13.54
C ASN A 319 -4.70 -28.36 -12.17
N THR A 320 -5.11 -27.67 -11.10
CA THR A 320 -4.76 -27.96 -9.72
C THR A 320 -6.01 -28.11 -8.86
N SER A 321 -5.85 -28.10 -7.53
CA SER A 321 -6.97 -28.08 -6.57
C SER A 321 -6.90 -26.84 -5.66
N CYS A 322 -6.06 -25.87 -6.01
CA CYS A 322 -5.95 -24.60 -5.29
C CYS A 322 -7.24 -23.82 -5.42
N LYS A 323 -7.78 -23.36 -4.29
CA LYS A 323 -9.05 -22.62 -4.27
C LYS A 323 -8.80 -21.12 -4.37
N VAL A 324 -9.69 -20.44 -5.08
CA VAL A 324 -9.75 -18.98 -5.16
C VAL A 324 -11.06 -18.50 -4.53
N THR A 325 -10.97 -17.53 -3.62
CA THR A 325 -12.14 -16.89 -2.97
C THR A 325 -11.91 -15.39 -2.91
N ASP A 326 -12.90 -14.60 -3.32
CA ASP A 326 -12.78 -13.13 -3.46
C ASP A 326 -11.56 -12.71 -4.29
N GLY A 327 -11.28 -13.49 -5.34
CA GLY A 327 -10.13 -13.31 -6.23
C GLY A 327 -8.76 -13.69 -5.63
N ARG A 328 -8.68 -14.12 -4.36
CA ARG A 328 -7.43 -14.51 -3.67
C ARG A 328 -7.24 -16.00 -3.62
N LEU A 329 -5.98 -16.45 -3.70
CA LEU A 329 -5.64 -17.83 -3.34
C LEU A 329 -5.90 -18.07 -1.86
N VAL A 330 -6.66 -19.12 -1.56
CA VAL A 330 -6.94 -19.57 -0.19
C VAL A 330 -5.72 -20.32 0.33
N VAL A 331 -5.22 -19.90 1.49
CA VAL A 331 -4.05 -20.48 2.13
C VAL A 331 -4.30 -20.79 3.61
N ASP A 332 -3.55 -21.76 4.15
CA ASP A 332 -3.47 -22.01 5.59
C ASP A 332 -2.63 -20.93 6.31
N ALA A 333 -2.45 -21.08 7.63
CA ALA A 333 -1.69 -20.14 8.45
C ALA A 333 -0.20 -20.01 8.05
N PHE A 334 0.33 -20.97 7.28
CA PHE A 334 1.70 -21.03 6.80
C PHE A 334 1.79 -20.81 5.29
N ASN A 335 0.79 -20.14 4.70
CA ASN A 335 0.76 -19.79 3.29
C ASN A 335 0.64 -20.98 2.32
N ARG A 336 0.22 -22.17 2.79
CA ARG A 336 0.05 -23.36 1.94
C ARG A 336 -1.32 -23.39 1.27
N CYS A 337 -1.38 -23.75 -0.01
CA CYS A 337 -2.62 -23.92 -0.77
C CYS A 337 -3.21 -25.33 -0.59
N LEU A 338 -4.14 -25.50 0.35
CA LEU A 338 -4.79 -26.79 0.59
C LEU A 338 -5.61 -27.28 -0.62
N PRO A 339 -5.65 -28.59 -0.92
CA PRO A 339 -5.08 -29.70 -0.15
C PRO A 339 -3.61 -30.02 -0.46
N HIS A 340 -2.95 -29.25 -1.34
CA HIS A 340 -1.58 -29.55 -1.77
C HIS A 340 -0.59 -29.32 -0.64
N LYS A 341 0.30 -30.28 -0.41
CA LYS A 341 1.34 -30.17 0.63
C LYS A 341 2.53 -29.34 0.17
N HIS A 342 2.68 -29.18 -1.14
CA HIS A 342 3.86 -28.66 -1.81
C HIS A 342 3.62 -27.36 -2.60
N ILE A 343 2.39 -26.83 -2.62
CA ILE A 343 2.07 -25.55 -3.27
C ILE A 343 1.79 -24.50 -2.19
N TYR A 344 2.46 -23.36 -2.28
CA TYR A 344 2.33 -22.22 -1.39
C TYR A 344 1.99 -20.96 -2.19
N ALA A 345 1.40 -19.97 -1.53
CA ALA A 345 1.16 -18.65 -2.11
C ALA A 345 1.51 -17.54 -1.11
N ILE A 346 2.23 -16.52 -1.56
CA ILE A 346 2.80 -15.46 -0.72
C ILE A 346 2.59 -14.06 -1.34
N GLY A 347 2.55 -13.03 -0.50
CA GLY A 347 2.36 -11.65 -0.93
C GLY A 347 0.93 -11.37 -1.43
N ASP A 348 0.80 -10.36 -2.28
CA ASP A 348 -0.49 -9.79 -2.71
C ASP A 348 -1.47 -10.80 -3.35
N VAL A 349 -0.98 -11.94 -3.85
CA VAL A 349 -1.81 -12.97 -4.48
C VAL A 349 -2.75 -13.66 -3.47
N CYS A 350 -2.37 -13.70 -2.19
CA CYS A 350 -3.14 -14.34 -1.11
C CYS A 350 -3.38 -13.40 0.09
N ALA A 351 -2.55 -12.37 0.27
CA ALA A 351 -2.64 -11.49 1.43
C ALA A 351 -3.86 -10.56 1.37
N ARG A 352 -4.43 -10.28 2.56
CA ARG A 352 -5.49 -9.26 2.71
C ARG A 352 -4.91 -7.84 2.66
N ARG A 353 -3.66 -7.67 3.11
CA ARG A 353 -2.91 -6.41 3.04
C ARG A 353 -1.78 -6.57 2.03
N ALA A 354 -1.74 -5.69 1.04
CA ALA A 354 -0.70 -5.66 0.02
C ALA A 354 0.45 -4.76 0.48
N LEU A 355 1.48 -5.37 1.09
CA LEU A 355 2.64 -4.66 1.65
C LEU A 355 3.91 -5.44 1.34
N VAL A 356 4.94 -4.74 0.88
CA VAL A 356 6.22 -5.33 0.48
C VAL A 356 6.88 -6.07 1.65
N ASN A 357 6.99 -5.43 2.81
CA ASN A 357 7.57 -6.02 4.02
C ASN A 357 6.80 -7.26 4.50
N LEU A 358 5.47 -7.29 4.38
CA LEU A 358 4.67 -8.48 4.65
C LEU A 358 4.95 -9.59 3.63
N GLY A 359 4.97 -9.26 2.33
CA GLY A 359 5.24 -10.23 1.28
C GLY A 359 6.61 -10.87 1.42
N GLU A 360 7.65 -10.09 1.72
CA GLU A 360 8.97 -10.66 1.98
C GLU A 360 9.03 -11.52 3.23
N ALA A 361 8.36 -11.11 4.32
CA ALA A 361 8.27 -11.91 5.54
C ALA A 361 7.56 -13.25 5.25
N GLN A 362 6.47 -13.22 4.48
CA GLN A 362 5.78 -14.44 4.03
C GLN A 362 6.67 -15.32 3.16
N GLY A 363 7.47 -14.73 2.27
CA GLY A 363 8.41 -15.48 1.44
C GLY A 363 9.45 -16.23 2.26
N ARG A 364 10.08 -15.56 3.24
CA ARG A 364 11.04 -16.21 4.15
C ARG A 364 10.35 -17.28 5.00
N GLY A 365 9.22 -16.92 5.64
CA GLY A 365 8.46 -17.82 6.50
C GLY A 365 7.92 -19.07 5.81
N ALA A 366 7.51 -18.98 4.54
CA ALA A 366 7.06 -20.14 3.78
C ALA A 366 8.20 -21.16 3.58
N ILE A 367 9.40 -20.67 3.23
CA ILE A 367 10.58 -21.52 3.08
C ILE A 367 11.05 -22.08 4.42
N ASP A 368 11.05 -21.27 5.47
CA ASP A 368 11.37 -21.71 6.82
C ASP A 368 10.41 -22.81 7.29
N HIS A 369 9.12 -22.68 7.00
CA HIS A 369 8.16 -23.73 7.29
C HIS A 369 8.39 -25.01 6.47
N ILE A 370 8.95 -24.93 5.26
CA ILE A 370 9.28 -26.11 4.43
C ILE A 370 10.53 -26.84 4.94
N TYR A 371 11.60 -26.10 5.27
CA TYR A 371 12.94 -26.70 5.47
C TYR A 371 13.54 -26.53 6.87
N SER A 372 12.97 -25.70 7.73
CA SER A 372 13.49 -25.55 9.11
C SER A 372 13.14 -26.77 9.96
N GLU A 373 14.10 -27.19 10.80
CA GLU A 373 13.86 -28.18 11.87
C GLU A 373 12.92 -27.65 12.96
N LYS A 374 12.80 -26.32 13.08
CA LYS A 374 11.87 -25.63 13.99
C LYS A 374 10.96 -24.74 13.15
N PRO A 375 9.73 -25.17 12.87
CA PRO A 375 8.77 -24.37 12.11
C PRO A 375 8.64 -22.99 12.76
N GLU A 376 8.81 -21.94 11.97
CA GLU A 376 8.56 -20.58 12.44
C GLU A 376 7.08 -20.39 12.79
N LYS A 377 6.78 -19.37 13.60
CA LYS A 377 5.39 -18.95 13.82
C LYS A 377 4.77 -18.54 12.48
N SER A 378 3.47 -18.78 12.32
CA SER A 378 2.70 -18.35 11.14
C SER A 378 2.99 -16.87 10.81
N ILE A 379 3.35 -16.58 9.57
CA ILE A 379 3.60 -15.22 9.11
C ILE A 379 2.43 -14.75 8.26
N ASN A 380 1.53 -13.97 8.87
CA ASN A 380 0.43 -13.33 8.16
C ASN A 380 0.10 -11.99 8.83
N ALA A 381 -0.80 -11.22 8.20
CA ALA A 381 -1.17 -9.89 8.67
C ALA A 381 -1.83 -9.87 10.07
N GLU A 382 -2.38 -11.01 10.52
CA GLU A 382 -2.98 -11.13 11.86
C GLU A 382 -1.93 -11.49 12.91
N ALA A 383 -0.93 -12.29 12.54
CA ALA A 383 0.16 -12.70 13.41
C ALA A 383 1.23 -11.60 13.61
N LEU A 384 1.47 -10.75 12.60
CA LEU A 384 2.45 -9.66 12.67
C LEU A 384 1.83 -8.38 13.25
N THR A 385 1.74 -8.31 14.59
CA THR A 385 1.19 -7.14 15.30
C THR A 385 2.02 -5.87 15.17
N ASN A 386 3.31 -6.00 14.81
CA ASN A 386 4.25 -4.90 14.67
C ASN A 386 4.51 -4.49 13.21
N LEU A 387 3.61 -4.83 12.29
CA LEU A 387 3.73 -4.42 10.90
C LEU A 387 3.54 -2.89 10.78
N SER A 388 4.64 -2.18 10.52
CA SER A 388 4.62 -0.74 10.26
C SER A 388 4.24 -0.44 8.82
N THR A 389 3.57 0.70 8.61
CA THR A 389 3.23 1.24 7.30
C THR A 389 3.59 2.72 7.25
N ILE A 390 4.04 3.20 6.10
CA ILE A 390 4.32 4.60 5.86
C ILE A 390 3.58 5.03 4.60
N LEU A 391 2.87 6.14 4.71
CA LEU A 391 2.25 6.84 3.60
C LEU A 391 3.03 8.11 3.30
N PHE A 392 3.38 8.32 2.04
CA PHE A 392 4.25 9.41 1.60
C PHE A 392 3.42 10.59 1.07
N LEU A 393 2.99 11.47 1.98
CA LEU A 393 2.11 12.62 1.72
C LEU A 393 2.92 13.92 1.54
N ASP A 394 2.49 15.09 2.03
CA ASP A 394 3.43 16.21 2.10
C ASP A 394 4.62 15.86 3.00
N GLU A 395 4.38 15.19 4.11
CA GLU A 395 5.42 14.50 4.89
C GLU A 395 4.97 13.04 5.08
N GLU A 396 5.79 12.24 5.73
CA GLU A 396 5.44 10.87 6.07
C GLU A 396 4.29 10.82 7.09
N LEU A 397 3.29 9.97 6.84
CA LEU A 397 2.36 9.45 7.84
C LEU A 397 2.72 7.99 8.13
N ALA A 398 3.36 7.74 9.26
CA ALA A 398 3.77 6.42 9.70
C ALA A 398 2.84 5.86 10.77
N CYS A 399 2.46 4.58 10.64
CA CYS A 399 1.48 3.91 11.49
C CYS A 399 1.99 2.52 11.93
N VAL A 400 1.65 2.12 13.17
CA VAL A 400 1.82 0.75 13.67
C VAL A 400 0.78 0.46 14.76
N GLY A 401 0.32 -0.79 14.84
CA GLY A 401 -0.67 -1.22 15.83
C GLY A 401 -2.09 -0.67 15.61
N LEU A 402 -2.91 -0.70 16.66
CA LEU A 402 -4.34 -0.38 16.62
C LEU A 402 -4.60 1.13 16.64
N ASN A 403 -5.54 1.62 15.84
CA ASN A 403 -6.05 3.01 15.90
C ASN A 403 -7.27 3.10 16.84
N GLU A 404 -7.78 4.32 17.09
CA GLU A 404 -8.92 4.50 17.97
C GLU A 404 -10.16 3.77 17.44
N GLN A 405 -10.44 3.84 16.13
CA GLN A 405 -11.56 3.13 15.51
C GLN A 405 -11.49 1.61 15.73
N GLN A 406 -10.30 1.01 15.55
CA GLN A 406 -10.06 -0.41 15.79
C GLN A 406 -10.16 -0.78 17.27
N CYS A 407 -9.72 0.09 18.19
CA CYS A 407 -9.90 -0.12 19.62
C CYS A 407 -11.39 -0.13 20.00
N ARG A 408 -12.17 0.81 19.45
CA ARG A 408 -13.62 0.89 19.66
C ARG A 408 -14.35 -0.32 19.10
N ALA A 409 -14.04 -0.72 17.87
CA ALA A 409 -14.61 -1.91 17.25
C ALA A 409 -14.35 -3.20 18.05
N ARG A 410 -13.23 -3.26 18.78
CA ARG A 410 -12.87 -4.38 19.66
C ARG A 410 -13.30 -4.18 21.12
N SER A 411 -13.99 -3.09 21.43
CA SER A 411 -14.39 -2.75 22.81
C SER A 411 -13.19 -2.77 23.79
N LEU A 412 -12.04 -2.26 23.34
CA LEU A 412 -10.81 -2.13 24.14
C LEU A 412 -10.72 -0.70 24.70
N GLY A 413 -10.78 -0.56 26.02
CA GLY A 413 -10.56 0.74 26.68
C GLY A 413 -9.13 1.24 26.48
N TYR A 414 -8.99 2.53 26.17
CA TYR A 414 -7.70 3.11 25.81
C TYR A 414 -7.51 4.53 26.33
N ILE A 415 -6.24 4.93 26.42
CA ILE A 415 -5.80 6.31 26.63
C ILE A 415 -5.04 6.72 25.37
N VAL A 416 -5.33 7.90 24.85
CA VAL A 416 -4.66 8.46 23.68
C VAL A 416 -4.06 9.82 24.01
N ALA A 417 -2.78 9.98 23.71
CA ALA A 417 -2.08 11.25 23.74
C ALA A 417 -1.68 11.66 22.32
N ARG A 418 -1.82 12.95 22.00
CA ARG A 418 -1.31 13.56 20.76
C ARG A 418 -0.42 14.73 21.12
N TYR A 419 0.77 14.79 20.54
CA TYR A 419 1.76 15.84 20.72
C TYR A 419 2.19 16.43 19.37
N GLY A 420 1.94 17.72 19.16
CA GLY A 420 2.23 18.43 17.92
C GLY A 420 3.71 18.81 17.77
N TYR A 421 4.18 18.79 16.54
CA TYR A 421 5.58 19.10 16.20
C TYR A 421 5.95 20.57 16.41
N GLY A 422 4.97 21.47 16.55
CA GLY A 422 5.19 22.88 16.93
C GLY A 422 5.92 23.06 18.26
N HIS A 423 5.90 22.04 19.13
CA HIS A 423 6.61 22.05 20.41
C HIS A 423 7.96 21.30 20.38
N LEU A 424 8.36 20.72 19.24
CA LEU A 424 9.62 19.99 19.10
C LEU A 424 10.75 20.89 18.60
N SER A 425 11.82 21.02 19.39
CA SER A 425 13.01 21.78 18.99
C SER A 425 13.59 21.29 17.65
N ARG A 426 13.53 19.97 17.38
CA ARG A 426 14.01 19.42 16.10
C ARG A 426 13.19 19.93 14.91
N ALA A 427 11.87 19.95 15.03
CA ALA A 427 10.96 20.42 13.98
C ALA A 427 11.14 21.94 13.73
N LEU A 428 11.30 22.72 14.80
CA LEU A 428 11.62 24.15 14.73
C LEU A 428 12.95 24.41 14.00
N ALA A 429 13.99 23.67 14.36
CA ALA A 429 15.31 23.76 13.73
C ALA A 429 15.25 23.41 12.23
N MET A 430 14.46 22.41 11.86
CA MET A 430 14.24 22.03 10.45
C MET A 430 13.37 23.05 9.68
N GLY A 431 12.65 23.91 10.39
CA GLY A 431 11.70 24.84 9.78
C GLY A 431 10.47 24.18 9.22
N ASN A 432 10.15 22.98 9.71
CA ASN A 432 8.91 22.31 9.44
C ASN A 432 8.31 21.81 10.75
N THR A 433 7.34 22.56 11.26
CA THR A 433 6.56 22.24 12.47
C THR A 433 5.24 21.53 12.18
N THR A 434 4.93 21.29 10.91
CA THR A 434 3.71 20.60 10.50
C THR A 434 3.83 19.11 10.83
N GLY A 435 3.12 18.68 11.86
CA GLY A 435 3.09 17.27 12.23
C GLY A 435 2.69 17.00 13.67
N PHE A 436 2.66 15.73 14.02
CA PHE A 436 2.32 15.26 15.35
C PHE A 436 2.81 13.82 15.58
N CYS A 437 2.92 13.43 16.85
CA CYS A 437 2.92 12.04 17.27
C CYS A 437 1.62 11.77 18.05
N LYS A 438 0.99 10.62 17.83
CA LYS A 438 -0.23 10.15 18.50
C LYS A 438 0.01 8.74 19.01
N VAL A 439 -0.14 8.53 20.31
CA VAL A 439 0.14 7.27 21.01
C VAL A 439 -1.12 6.78 21.70
N ILE A 440 -1.42 5.50 21.53
CA ILE A 440 -2.57 4.82 22.14
C ILE A 440 -2.05 3.70 23.05
N VAL A 441 -2.51 3.67 24.30
CA VAL A 441 -2.20 2.62 25.28
C VAL A 441 -3.47 2.05 25.90
N THR A 442 -3.39 0.87 26.52
CA THR A 442 -4.49 0.33 27.33
C THR A 442 -4.85 1.29 28.47
N SER A 443 -6.13 1.35 28.85
CA SER A 443 -6.57 2.18 29.98
C SER A 443 -6.43 1.52 31.36
N ASP A 444 -6.03 0.25 31.41
CA ASP A 444 -5.70 -0.48 32.64
C ASP A 444 -4.43 0.05 33.33
N SER A 445 -4.07 -0.53 34.47
CA SER A 445 -2.85 -0.16 35.21
C SER A 445 -1.58 -0.39 34.40
N GLU A 446 -1.57 -1.36 33.47
CA GLU A 446 -0.40 -1.79 32.72
C GLU A 446 0.01 -0.80 31.64
N LYS A 447 -0.92 -0.03 31.06
CA LYS A 447 -0.65 0.96 29.99
C LYS A 447 0.16 0.38 28.82
N ARG A 448 -0.19 -0.82 28.35
CA ARG A 448 0.47 -1.48 27.21
C ARG A 448 0.27 -0.68 25.94
N LEU A 449 1.32 -0.53 25.14
CA LEU A 449 1.27 0.18 23.87
C LEU A 449 0.36 -0.57 22.88
N LEU A 450 -0.68 0.10 22.40
CA LEU A 450 -1.64 -0.45 21.44
C LEU A 450 -1.34 -0.02 20.02
N GLY A 451 -0.92 1.23 19.82
CA GLY A 451 -0.60 1.75 18.50
C GLY A 451 -0.06 3.18 18.51
N VAL A 452 0.59 3.55 17.42
CA VAL A 452 1.18 4.87 17.21
C VAL A 452 0.88 5.35 15.79
N ARG A 453 0.57 6.63 15.65
CA ARG A 453 0.60 7.37 14.38
C ARG A 453 1.55 8.55 14.53
N ALA A 454 2.41 8.76 13.55
CA ALA A 454 3.24 9.94 13.47
C ALA A 454 3.08 10.56 12.09
N PHE A 455 2.84 11.86 12.03
CA PHE A 455 2.91 12.63 10.80
C PHE A 455 4.03 13.64 10.92
N GLY A 456 4.86 13.75 9.90
CA GLY A 456 5.88 14.80 9.79
C GLY A 456 7.28 14.23 9.57
N VAL A 457 8.27 15.12 9.65
CA VAL A 457 9.68 14.76 9.48
C VAL A 457 10.09 13.62 10.43
N HIS A 458 10.75 12.60 9.89
CA HIS A 458 11.20 11.41 10.62
C HIS A 458 10.08 10.59 11.30
N ALA A 459 8.84 10.64 10.79
CA ALA A 459 7.76 9.80 11.29
C ALA A 459 8.09 8.30 11.20
N GLY A 460 8.77 7.87 10.13
CA GLY A 460 9.27 6.49 10.01
C GLY A 460 10.22 6.09 11.15
N SER A 461 11.10 6.99 11.61
CA SER A 461 12.00 6.67 12.73
C SER A 461 11.25 6.50 14.06
N ILE A 462 10.17 7.27 14.27
CA ILE A 462 9.30 7.11 15.45
C ILE A 462 8.61 5.74 15.40
N ILE A 463 8.13 5.34 14.23
CA ILE A 463 7.33 4.12 14.10
C ILE A 463 8.14 2.85 14.32
N GLU A 464 9.42 2.84 13.95
CA GLU A 464 10.29 1.68 14.17
C GLU A 464 10.57 1.45 15.66
N VAL A 465 10.73 2.51 16.46
CA VAL A 465 10.82 2.41 17.93
C VAL A 465 9.53 1.83 18.52
N ALA A 466 8.38 2.33 18.05
CA ALA A 466 7.07 1.86 18.49
C ALA A 466 6.80 0.40 18.07
N SER A 467 7.21 0.01 16.85
CA SER A 467 7.06 -1.34 16.30
C SER A 467 7.70 -2.39 17.19
N LEU A 468 8.97 -2.18 17.58
CA LEU A 468 9.66 -3.10 18.49
C LEU A 468 8.93 -3.23 19.84
N SER A 469 8.45 -2.11 20.36
CA SER A 469 7.76 -2.04 21.65
C SER A 469 6.42 -2.81 21.61
N ILE A 470 5.66 -2.66 20.52
CA ILE A 470 4.41 -3.43 20.29
C ILE A 470 4.71 -4.92 20.17
N ARG A 471 5.76 -5.31 19.43
CA ARG A 471 6.17 -6.72 19.30
C ARG A 471 6.46 -7.36 20.66
N ARG A 472 7.01 -6.58 21.60
CA ARG A 472 7.36 -7.01 22.95
C ARG A 472 6.26 -6.82 23.99
N LEU A 473 5.10 -6.28 23.60
CA LEU A 473 3.98 -5.96 24.48
C LEU A 473 4.39 -5.00 25.62
N GLU A 474 5.28 -4.05 25.33
CA GLU A 474 5.83 -3.12 26.31
C GLU A 474 4.79 -2.10 26.80
N SER A 475 4.97 -1.66 28.04
CA SER A 475 4.15 -0.62 28.68
C SER A 475 4.69 0.78 28.41
N ALA A 476 3.84 1.79 28.62
CA ALA A 476 4.26 3.18 28.69
C ALA A 476 5.36 3.42 29.73
N TYR A 477 5.40 2.64 30.82
CA TYR A 477 6.44 2.74 31.85
C TYR A 477 7.82 2.29 31.34
N GLU A 478 7.87 1.25 30.52
CA GLU A 478 9.12 0.81 29.87
C GLU A 478 9.58 1.85 28.83
N LEU A 479 8.66 2.33 28.01
CA LEU A 479 8.94 3.39 27.02
C LEU A 479 9.44 4.69 27.65
N LEU A 480 9.02 5.01 28.87
CA LEU A 480 9.49 6.19 29.61
C LEU A 480 11.00 6.11 29.95
N LYS A 481 11.58 4.91 30.00
CA LYS A 481 13.01 4.70 30.25
C LYS A 481 13.88 5.07 29.04
N LEU A 482 13.27 5.25 27.86
CA LEU A 482 13.98 5.74 26.69
C LEU A 482 14.54 7.15 26.94
N THR A 483 15.84 7.31 26.71
CA THR A 483 16.51 8.61 26.69
C THR A 483 16.75 8.99 25.24
N PRO A 484 15.81 9.69 24.57
CA PRO A 484 15.96 10.05 23.17
C PRO A 484 17.10 11.06 23.01
N SER A 485 17.83 10.98 21.91
CA SER A 485 18.80 12.00 21.53
C SER A 485 18.12 13.38 21.41
N TYR A 486 18.88 14.45 21.65
CA TYR A 486 18.38 15.82 21.55
C TYR A 486 19.22 16.65 20.57
N PRO A 487 18.60 17.44 19.67
CA PRO A 487 17.15 17.46 19.35
C PRO A 487 16.74 16.30 18.42
N SER A 488 15.63 15.60 18.70
CA SER A 488 15.12 14.52 17.83
C SER A 488 13.59 14.50 17.72
N ALA A 489 13.08 13.93 16.63
CA ALA A 489 11.63 13.74 16.43
C ALA A 489 11.05 12.69 17.40
N VAL A 490 11.85 11.70 17.81
CA VAL A 490 11.48 10.66 18.79
C VAL A 490 11.06 11.26 20.15
N GLN A 491 11.46 12.50 20.45
CA GLN A 491 10.97 13.22 21.61
C GLN A 491 9.44 13.39 21.61
N GLY A 492 8.79 13.52 20.44
CA GLY A 492 7.33 13.58 20.37
C GLY A 492 6.65 12.30 20.88
N LEU A 493 7.25 11.12 20.63
CA LEU A 493 6.79 9.84 21.19
C LEU A 493 6.94 9.85 22.71
N VAL A 494 8.11 10.23 23.22
CA VAL A 494 8.39 10.25 24.66
C VAL A 494 7.53 11.29 25.39
N GLU A 495 7.24 12.44 24.79
CA GLU A 495 6.32 13.43 25.36
C GLU A 495 4.88 12.91 25.42
N CYS A 496 4.41 12.19 24.41
CA CYS A 496 3.11 11.50 24.51
C CYS A 496 3.08 10.52 25.70
N ILE A 497 4.15 9.74 25.90
CA ILE A 497 4.27 8.83 27.05
C ILE A 497 4.29 9.61 28.37
N ARG A 498 5.02 10.72 28.45
CA ARG A 498 5.03 11.60 29.63
C ARG A 498 3.66 12.20 29.90
N MET A 499 2.88 12.56 28.89
CA MET A 499 1.51 13.04 29.04
C MET A 499 0.60 11.94 29.63
N ILE A 500 0.67 10.72 29.08
CA ILE A 500 -0.08 9.56 29.54
C ILE A 500 0.22 9.25 31.02
N LEU A 501 1.48 9.40 31.44
CA LEU A 501 1.94 9.11 32.80
C LEU A 501 1.92 10.33 33.75
N GLY A 502 1.40 11.48 33.31
CA GLY A 502 1.31 12.69 34.14
C GLY A 502 2.65 13.37 34.47
N ARG A 503 3.70 13.11 33.67
CA ARG A 503 5.08 13.61 33.86
C ARG A 503 5.50 14.69 32.85
N SER A 504 4.65 15.00 31.86
CA SER A 504 4.99 15.99 30.83
C SER A 504 5.17 17.39 31.41
N ALA A 505 6.15 18.13 30.88
CA ALA A 505 6.33 19.55 31.16
C ALA A 505 5.21 20.37 30.52
N LEU A 506 4.87 20.07 29.25
CA LEU A 506 3.69 20.60 28.59
C LEU A 506 2.45 19.84 29.06
N LYS A 507 1.61 20.48 29.86
CA LYS A 507 0.42 19.82 30.40
C LYS A 507 -0.58 19.52 29.27
N PRO A 508 -1.16 18.31 29.24
CA PRO A 508 -2.13 17.98 28.22
C PRO A 508 -3.36 18.88 28.31
N ASN A 509 -3.95 19.17 27.16
CA ASN A 509 -5.13 20.01 26.95
C ASN A 509 -4.94 21.50 27.32
N THR A 510 -3.69 21.97 27.52
CA THR A 510 -3.41 23.42 27.66
C THR A 510 -3.13 24.10 26.31
N THR A 511 -2.90 23.32 25.25
CA THR A 511 -2.81 23.80 23.87
C THR A 511 -3.60 22.87 22.94
N PRO A 512 -4.08 23.35 21.78
CA PRO A 512 -4.75 22.49 20.79
C PRO A 512 -3.87 21.33 20.29
N ASP A 513 -2.55 21.50 20.35
CA ASP A 513 -1.57 20.56 19.81
C ASP A 513 -1.03 19.54 20.82
N ALA A 514 -1.41 19.64 22.10
CA ALA A 514 -1.07 18.64 23.11
C ALA A 514 -2.34 18.14 23.78
N THR A 515 -2.88 17.01 23.35
CA THR A 515 -4.16 16.49 23.87
C THR A 515 -4.01 15.13 24.55
N LEU A 516 -4.82 14.89 25.58
CA LEU A 516 -4.93 13.60 26.27
C LEU A 516 -6.41 13.27 26.45
N LYS A 517 -6.83 12.10 25.96
CA LYS A 517 -8.20 11.60 26.06
C LYS A 517 -8.21 10.17 26.59
N VAL A 518 -9.27 9.83 27.31
CA VAL A 518 -9.53 8.47 27.78
C VAL A 518 -10.85 8.02 27.20
N TRP A 519 -10.88 6.80 26.67
CA TRP A 519 -12.10 6.17 26.18
C TRP A 519 -12.31 4.83 26.90
N HIS A 520 -13.56 4.57 27.28
CA HIS A 520 -14.01 3.32 27.86
C HIS A 520 -15.09 2.69 26.99
N PRO A 521 -15.15 1.35 26.90
CA PRO A 521 -16.24 0.67 26.25
C PRO A 521 -17.60 1.06 26.87
N PRO A 522 -18.69 1.05 26.08
CA PRO A 522 -20.04 1.13 26.62
C PRO A 522 -20.21 0.11 27.76
N HIS A 523 -20.93 0.49 28.81
CA HIS A 523 -21.21 -0.35 29.99
C HIS A 523 -20.01 -0.71 30.90
N PHE A 524 -18.79 -0.20 30.65
CA PHE A 524 -17.60 -0.50 31.48
C PHE A 524 -17.79 -0.24 32.99
N ARG A 525 -18.55 0.80 33.37
CA ARG A 525 -18.82 1.16 34.77
C ARG A 525 -19.82 0.23 35.49
N ARG A 526 -20.52 -0.64 34.75
CA ARG A 526 -21.54 -1.56 35.29
C ARG A 526 -21.07 -3.02 35.34
N GLY A 527 -19.77 -3.28 35.11
CA GLY A 527 -19.23 -4.64 34.99
C GLY A 527 -19.48 -5.27 33.62
N ARG A 528 -18.64 -6.22 33.19
CA ARG A 528 -18.80 -6.96 31.91
C ARG A 528 -19.95 -7.99 31.94
N GLU A 529 -20.94 -7.81 32.82
CA GLU A 529 -21.91 -8.84 33.22
C GLU A 529 -23.31 -8.65 32.60
N TYR A 530 -23.48 -7.66 31.71
CA TYR A 530 -24.76 -7.40 31.02
C TYR A 530 -24.63 -7.34 29.50
N ILE A 531 -23.71 -8.11 28.92
CA ILE A 531 -23.77 -8.43 27.49
C ILE A 531 -24.51 -9.76 27.40
N ASP A 532 -25.84 -9.71 27.35
CA ASP A 532 -26.62 -10.84 26.86
C ASP A 532 -26.25 -11.04 25.38
N GLU A 533 -25.73 -12.22 25.04
CA GLU A 533 -25.30 -12.65 23.69
C GLU A 533 -26.47 -12.84 22.71
N THR A 534 -27.59 -12.13 22.85
CA THR A 534 -28.79 -12.33 22.01
C THR A 534 -29.25 -11.10 21.22
N GLY A 535 -28.50 -9.99 21.24
CA GLY A 535 -28.96 -8.74 20.64
C GLY A 535 -28.37 -8.31 19.30
N TYR A 536 -27.32 -8.97 18.78
CA TYR A 536 -26.57 -8.45 17.61
C TYR A 536 -26.79 -9.21 16.30
N GLU A 537 -27.51 -10.34 16.29
CA GLU A 537 -27.76 -11.12 15.07
C GLU A 537 -29.18 -11.00 14.47
N GLU A 538 -30.14 -10.36 15.14
CA GLU A 538 -31.53 -10.29 14.61
C GLU A 538 -31.97 -8.92 14.05
N SER A 539 -31.16 -7.86 14.10
CA SER A 539 -31.59 -6.54 13.59
C SER A 539 -31.05 -6.16 12.20
N VAL A 540 -30.48 -7.09 11.43
CA VAL A 540 -29.99 -6.83 10.06
C VAL A 540 -30.59 -7.81 9.02
N MET A 541 -31.41 -8.78 9.44
CA MET A 541 -32.14 -9.66 8.51
C MET A 541 -33.59 -9.86 8.95
N ASN A 542 -34.41 -8.81 8.82
CA ASN A 542 -35.83 -8.93 8.47
C ASN A 542 -36.44 -7.54 8.36
N SER A 543 -36.39 -6.98 7.17
CA SER A 543 -37.34 -5.95 6.75
C SER A 543 -37.72 -6.18 5.31
N ASP A 544 -38.43 -7.29 5.06
CA ASP A 544 -39.41 -7.36 3.99
C ASP A 544 -40.64 -8.10 4.52
N ASP A 545 -41.77 -7.39 4.41
CA ASP A 545 -43.16 -7.77 4.61
C ASP A 545 -43.64 -8.11 6.04
N VAL A 546 -44.49 -7.23 6.59
CA VAL A 546 -45.96 -7.37 6.56
C VAL A 546 -46.60 -6.18 7.31
N LYS A 547 -47.30 -5.31 6.58
CA LYS A 547 -48.61 -4.75 7.00
C LYS A 547 -49.63 -5.51 6.12
N ILE A 548 -50.76 -6.06 6.58
CA ILE A 548 -51.91 -5.38 7.18
C ILE A 548 -52.83 -6.42 7.85
N ALA A 549 -53.29 -6.06 9.06
CA ALA A 549 -54.54 -6.31 9.79
C ALA A 549 -55.43 -7.56 9.57
N ARG A 550 -55.84 -8.15 10.71
CA ARG A 550 -57.09 -8.90 10.89
C ARG A 550 -58.29 -7.94 10.91
N THR A 551 -59.14 -8.00 9.89
CA THR A 551 -60.61 -8.21 9.87
C THR A 551 -61.13 -7.90 8.48
#